data_AF-A0A6G0VTL0-F1
#
_entry.id   AF-A0A6G0VTL0-F1
#
_cell.length_a   1.000
_cell.length_b   1.000
_cell.length_c   1.000
_cell.angle_alpha   90.00
_cell.angle_beta   90.00
_cell.angle_gamma   90.00
#
_symmetry.space_group_name_H-M   'P 1'
#
loop_
_entity.id
_entity.type
_entity.pdbx_description
1 polymer ?
#
loop_
_entity_poly.entity_id
_entity_poly.type
_entity_poly.pdbx_seq_one_letter_code
_entity_poly.pdbx_strand_id
1 'polypeptide(L)'
;MNCSKIQYAVMDFEFTNLGRDNLILISGTLMGQHSPGLVTKLEGCALVLKENRVVTPDEWKDMVHHLVKIFRSKPQTLYPVLAHIYYSDTSTDPNLKKTQILDLLRPYDVIILWEGSTDIKILNALGAPHITISMRGWDVDSNGRFFL
;
A
#
# COMPACT_ATOMS: atom_id res chain seq x y z
N MET A 1 2.72 13.51 -35.66
CA MET A 1 2.36 12.44 -34.71
C MET A 1 2.98 12.79 -33.37
N ASN A 2 2.17 13.19 -32.38
CA ASN A 2 2.65 13.36 -31.01
C ASN A 2 2.73 11.96 -30.39
N CYS A 3 3.96 11.50 -30.11
CA CYS A 3 4.16 10.34 -29.26
C CYS A 3 3.77 10.78 -27.84
N SER A 4 2.59 10.40 -27.36
CA SER A 4 2.19 10.65 -25.98
C SER A 4 3.20 9.95 -25.08
N LYS A 5 3.93 10.71 -24.25
CA LYS A 5 4.85 10.14 -23.27
C LYS A 5 4.03 9.29 -22.29
N ILE A 6 4.40 8.01 -22.16
CA ILE A 6 3.84 7.10 -21.15
C ILE A 6 4.04 7.73 -19.77
N GLN A 7 2.96 7.81 -19.01
CA GLN A 7 2.90 8.30 -17.64
C GLN A 7 3.08 7.14 -16.67
N TYR A 8 4.02 7.25 -15.72
CA TYR A 8 4.17 6.25 -14.68
C TYR A 8 4.14 6.83 -13.28
N ALA A 9 3.74 5.99 -12.33
CA ALA A 9 3.91 6.24 -10.90
C ALA A 9 4.53 5.03 -10.22
N VAL A 10 5.30 5.29 -9.17
CA VAL A 10 5.80 4.27 -8.26
C VAL A 10 4.86 4.21 -7.06
N MET A 11 4.47 3.00 -6.68
CA MET A 11 3.51 2.76 -5.62
C MET A 11 3.96 1.63 -4.70
N ASP A 12 3.63 1.76 -3.43
CA ASP A 12 3.86 0.77 -2.38
C ASP A 12 2.66 0.74 -1.44
N PHE A 13 2.29 -0.43 -0.93
CA PHE A 13 1.14 -0.61 -0.04
C PHE A 13 1.54 -1.24 1.28
N GLU A 14 0.95 -0.75 2.36
CA GLU A 14 0.98 -1.42 3.66
C GLU A 14 -0.34 -2.15 3.87
N PHE A 15 -0.26 -3.44 4.14
CA PHE A 15 -1.45 -4.29 4.26
C PHE A 15 -1.24 -5.44 5.25
N THR A 16 -2.34 -6.06 5.64
CA THR A 16 -2.34 -7.29 6.43
C THR A 16 -3.50 -8.20 6.00
N ASN A 17 -3.46 -9.45 6.44
CA ASN A 17 -4.53 -10.41 6.22
C ASN A 17 -5.25 -10.72 7.53
N LEU A 18 -6.56 -10.53 7.56
CA LEU A 18 -7.41 -10.94 8.68
C LEU A 18 -8.14 -12.24 8.35
N GLY A 19 -7.43 -13.36 8.50
CA GLY A 19 -7.88 -14.66 8.01
C GLY A 19 -7.27 -15.01 6.64
N ARG A 20 -7.83 -16.01 5.94
CA ARG A 20 -7.20 -16.52 4.69
C ARG A 20 -7.38 -15.59 3.49
N ASP A 21 -8.46 -14.83 3.43
CA ASP A 21 -8.90 -14.16 2.19
C ASP A 21 -9.31 -12.69 2.38
N ASN A 22 -9.17 -12.13 3.59
CA ASN A 22 -9.52 -10.74 3.88
C ASN A 22 -8.26 -9.90 3.91
N LEU A 23 -7.92 -9.33 2.76
CA LEU A 23 -6.85 -8.37 2.64
C LEU A 23 -7.35 -7.01 3.14
N ILE A 24 -6.66 -6.51 4.17
CA ILE A 24 -6.90 -5.21 4.78
C ILE A 24 -5.76 -4.29 4.36
N LEU A 25 -6.12 -3.20 3.68
CA LEU A 25 -5.19 -2.15 3.33
C LEU A 25 -5.10 -1.15 4.49
N ILE A 26 -3.89 -0.88 4.96
CA ILE A 26 -3.60 -0.03 6.13
C ILE A 26 -3.18 1.37 5.68
N SER A 27 -2.31 1.44 4.70
CA SER A 27 -1.83 2.68 4.09
C SER A 27 -1.14 2.38 2.77
N GLY A 28 -0.61 3.41 2.12
CA GLY A 28 0.20 3.25 0.92
C GLY A 28 0.91 4.54 0.57
N THR A 29 1.80 4.46 -0.41
CA THR A 29 2.59 5.58 -0.87
C THR A 29 2.59 5.60 -2.39
N LEU A 30 2.39 6.79 -2.96
CA LEU A 30 2.41 7.02 -4.40
C LEU A 30 3.35 8.18 -4.73
N MET A 31 4.19 8.00 -5.74
CA MET A 31 5.04 9.05 -6.31
C MET A 31 4.94 9.03 -7.83
N GLY A 32 4.45 10.13 -8.41
CA GLY A 32 4.31 10.28 -9.86
C GLY A 32 5.59 10.74 -10.55
N GLN A 33 5.76 10.38 -11.83
CA GLN A 33 6.91 10.78 -12.65
C GLN A 33 7.14 12.30 -12.73
N HIS A 34 6.08 13.12 -12.77
CA HIS A 34 6.19 14.58 -12.95
C HIS A 34 6.34 15.37 -11.66
N SER A 35 6.22 14.72 -10.51
CA SER A 35 6.43 15.34 -9.21
C SER A 35 7.44 14.54 -8.38
N PRO A 36 8.66 14.32 -8.89
CA PRO A 36 9.69 13.62 -8.13
C PRO A 36 9.99 14.42 -6.85
N GLY A 37 9.70 13.83 -5.69
CA GLY A 37 9.83 14.47 -4.37
C GLY A 37 8.51 14.85 -3.70
N LEU A 38 7.38 14.84 -4.43
CA LEU A 38 6.06 14.91 -3.82
C LEU A 38 5.51 13.50 -3.62
N VAL A 39 5.57 13.04 -2.38
CA VAL A 39 5.07 11.74 -1.96
C VAL A 39 3.62 11.91 -1.50
N THR A 40 2.68 11.31 -2.23
CA THR A 40 1.29 11.22 -1.77
C THR A 40 1.15 10.00 -0.90
N LYS A 41 0.85 10.23 0.39
CA LYS A 41 0.50 9.14 1.31
C LYS A 41 -0.98 8.82 1.20
N LEU A 42 -1.27 7.52 1.19
CA LEU A 42 -2.61 6.97 1.34
C LEU A 42 -2.83 6.64 2.81
N GLU A 43 -3.65 7.42 3.50
CA GLU A 43 -3.89 7.31 4.94
C GLU A 43 -5.39 7.40 5.25
N GLY A 44 -5.79 6.83 6.38
CA GLY A 44 -7.17 6.79 6.86
C GLY A 44 -7.49 5.48 7.55
N CYS A 45 -8.76 5.31 7.93
CA CYS A 45 -9.23 4.04 8.47
C CYS A 45 -8.93 2.89 7.51
N ALA A 46 -8.37 1.80 8.05
CA ALA A 46 -8.00 0.63 7.26
C ALA A 46 -9.19 0.13 6.43
N LEU A 47 -8.91 -0.31 5.20
CA LEU A 47 -9.90 -0.64 4.19
C LEU A 47 -9.95 -2.16 3.97
N VAL A 48 -11.13 -2.75 4.16
CA VAL A 48 -11.40 -4.13 3.74
C VAL A 48 -11.56 -4.13 2.22
N LEU A 49 -10.51 -4.55 1.52
CA LEU A 49 -10.34 -4.22 0.10
C LEU A 49 -11.43 -4.80 -0.81
N LYS A 50 -11.83 -6.05 -0.54
CA LYS A 50 -12.87 -6.75 -1.32
C LYS A 50 -14.25 -6.12 -1.17
N GLU A 51 -14.54 -5.63 0.03
CA GLU A 51 -15.86 -5.08 0.39
C GLU A 51 -15.94 -3.57 0.22
N ASN A 52 -14.80 -2.91 -0.01
CA ASN A 52 -14.68 -1.45 -0.10
C ASN A 52 -15.36 -0.73 1.08
N ARG A 53 -15.08 -1.22 2.30
CA ARG A 53 -15.55 -0.61 3.55
C ARG A 53 -14.41 -0.45 4.54
N VAL A 54 -14.61 0.44 5.49
CA VAL A 54 -13.69 0.55 6.62
C VAL A 54 -13.77 -0.71 7.49
N VAL A 55 -12.63 -1.04 8.09
CA VAL A 55 -12.51 -2.04 9.15
C VAL A 55 -13.37 -1.60 10.34
N THR A 56 -14.14 -2.53 10.90
CA THR A 56 -14.94 -2.27 12.10
C THR A 56 -14.06 -2.24 13.36
N PRO A 57 -14.52 -1.65 14.48
CA PRO A 57 -13.73 -1.63 15.71
C PRO A 57 -13.32 -3.01 16.24
N ASP A 58 -14.11 -4.05 16.00
CA ASP A 58 -13.79 -5.41 16.45
C ASP A 58 -12.78 -6.09 15.52
N GLU A 59 -12.93 -5.95 14.19
CA GLU A 59 -11.91 -6.39 13.23
C GLU A 59 -10.57 -5.67 13.42
N TRP A 60 -10.61 -4.40 13.83
CA TRP A 60 -9.43 -3.63 14.18
C TRP A 60 -8.69 -4.24 15.38
N LYS A 61 -9.42 -4.56 16.46
CA LYS A 61 -8.84 -5.25 17.62
C LYS A 61 -8.24 -6.59 17.22
N ASP A 62 -8.94 -7.36 16.39
CA ASP A 62 -8.47 -8.66 15.92
C ASP A 62 -7.20 -8.52 15.07
N MET A 63 -7.15 -7.52 14.20
CA MET A 63 -5.97 -7.17 13.41
C MET A 63 -4.77 -6.81 14.32
N VAL A 64 -4.97 -5.93 15.30
CA VAL A 64 -3.94 -5.54 16.26
C VAL A 64 -3.45 -6.74 17.06
N HIS A 65 -4.36 -7.59 17.57
CA HIS A 65 -4.00 -8.82 18.28
C HIS A 65 -3.21 -9.78 17.38
N HIS A 66 -3.58 -9.90 16.11
CA HIS A 66 -2.87 -10.73 15.14
C HIS A 66 -1.43 -10.23 14.92
N LEU A 67 -1.25 -8.92 14.73
CA LEU A 67 0.07 -8.30 14.57
C LEU A 67 0.94 -8.44 15.83
N VAL A 68 0.37 -8.19 17.01
CA VAL A 68 1.04 -8.40 18.30
C VAL A 68 1.51 -9.85 18.44
N LYS A 69 0.70 -10.81 18.00
CA LYS A 69 1.07 -12.24 18.01
C LYS A 69 2.21 -12.55 17.04
N ILE A 70 2.18 -12.02 15.82
CA ILE A 70 3.22 -12.26 14.80
C ILE A 70 4.56 -11.65 15.23
N PHE A 71 4.55 -10.40 15.68
CA PHE A 71 5.76 -9.67 16.04
C PHE A 71 6.11 -9.76 17.53
N ARG A 72 5.55 -10.73 18.26
CA ARG A 72 5.75 -10.89 19.71
C ARG A 72 7.24 -10.96 20.10
N SER A 73 8.07 -11.56 19.26
CA SER A 73 9.52 -11.69 19.47
C SER A 73 10.34 -10.53 18.91
N LYS A 74 9.70 -9.55 18.26
CA LYS A 74 10.33 -8.39 17.60
C LYS A 74 9.65 -7.09 18.00
N PRO A 75 9.66 -6.71 19.29
CA PRO A 75 8.98 -5.49 19.77
C PRO A 75 9.45 -4.22 19.05
N GLN A 76 10.73 -4.15 18.68
CA GLN A 76 11.31 -3.05 17.90
C GLN A 76 10.70 -2.87 16.50
N THR A 77 10.11 -3.94 15.94
CA THR A 77 9.35 -3.90 14.68
C THR A 77 7.86 -3.69 14.94
N LEU A 78 7.33 -4.29 16.01
CA LEU A 78 5.92 -4.20 16.38
C LEU A 78 5.49 -2.75 16.69
N TYR A 79 6.24 -2.02 17.52
CA TYR A 79 5.82 -0.68 17.94
C TYR A 79 5.72 0.31 16.78
N PRO A 80 6.71 0.42 15.86
CA PRO A 80 6.57 1.27 14.68
C PRO A 80 5.36 0.90 13.81
N VAL A 81 5.08 -0.39 13.63
CA VAL A 81 3.93 -0.86 12.84
C VAL A 81 2.61 -0.44 13.49
N LEU A 82 2.44 -0.67 14.80
CA LEU A 82 1.24 -0.25 15.51
C LEU A 82 1.06 1.27 15.52
N ALA A 83 2.16 2.01 15.66
CA ALA A 83 2.14 3.47 15.59
C ALA A 83 1.69 3.95 14.20
N HIS A 84 2.25 3.38 13.12
CA HIS A 84 1.86 3.72 11.75
C HIS A 84 0.37 3.43 11.50
N ILE A 85 -0.12 2.27 11.93
CA ILE A 85 -1.53 1.89 11.86
C ILE A 85 -2.42 2.92 12.56
N TYR A 86 -2.07 3.30 13.80
CA TYR A 86 -2.81 4.32 14.56
C TYR A 86 -2.76 5.71 13.90
N TYR A 87 -1.61 6.13 13.38
CA TYR A 87 -1.49 7.41 12.69
C TYR A 87 -2.26 7.46 11.36
N SER A 88 -2.29 6.36 10.61
CA SER A 88 -3.12 6.26 9.41
C SER A 88 -4.60 6.43 9.76
N ASP A 89 -5.09 5.71 10.77
CA ASP A 89 -6.51 5.75 11.20
C ASP A 89 -6.94 7.13 11.71
N THR A 90 -6.02 7.88 12.33
CA THR A 90 -6.26 9.21 12.89
C THR A 90 -5.86 10.35 11.96
N SER A 91 -5.53 10.07 10.70
CA SER A 91 -5.07 11.08 9.73
C SER A 91 -6.14 12.14 9.45
N THR A 92 -5.70 13.40 9.35
CA THR A 92 -6.57 14.56 9.06
C THR A 92 -6.91 14.70 7.58
N ASP A 93 -6.23 13.96 6.70
CA ASP A 93 -6.50 13.91 5.25
C ASP A 93 -6.77 12.46 4.80
N PRO A 94 -7.93 11.89 5.16
CA PRO A 94 -8.22 10.49 4.88
C PRO A 94 -8.53 10.28 3.39
N ASN A 95 -7.57 9.68 2.69
CA ASN A 95 -7.64 9.37 1.27
C ASN A 95 -7.49 7.85 0.96
N LEU A 96 -7.45 7.00 1.99
CA LEU A 96 -7.45 5.54 1.89
C LEU A 96 -8.84 4.96 1.57
N LYS A 97 -9.37 5.32 0.40
CA LYS A 97 -10.63 4.77 -0.13
C LYS A 97 -10.44 4.37 -1.56
N LYS A 98 -11.12 3.29 -1.99
CA LYS A 98 -11.00 2.77 -3.36
C LYS A 98 -11.15 3.85 -4.43
N THR A 99 -12.16 4.72 -4.32
CA THR A 99 -12.40 5.79 -5.30
C THR A 99 -11.26 6.80 -5.36
N GLN A 100 -10.78 7.27 -4.20
CA GLN A 100 -9.67 8.23 -4.12
C GLN A 100 -8.37 7.63 -4.65
N ILE A 101 -8.09 6.36 -4.30
CA ILE A 101 -6.92 5.64 -4.83
C ILE A 101 -7.01 5.56 -6.37
N LEU A 102 -8.15 5.16 -6.92
CA LEU A 102 -8.32 5.10 -8.38
C LEU A 102 -8.23 6.47 -9.05
N ASP A 103 -8.76 7.53 -8.43
CA ASP A 103 -8.64 8.90 -8.95
C ASP A 103 -7.17 9.36 -8.96
N LEU A 104 -6.39 9.01 -7.94
CA LEU A 104 -4.96 9.29 -7.87
C LEU A 104 -4.15 8.52 -8.92
N LEU A 105 -4.58 7.29 -9.27
CA LEU A 105 -3.90 6.45 -10.25
C LEU A 105 -4.30 6.78 -11.70
N ARG A 106 -5.49 7.35 -11.93
CA ARG A 106 -6.04 7.68 -13.26
C ARG A 106 -5.07 8.40 -14.20
N PRO A 107 -4.23 9.36 -13.76
CA PRO A 107 -3.31 10.08 -14.65
C PRO A 107 -2.16 9.22 -15.20
N TYR A 108 -1.94 8.02 -14.68
CA TYR A 108 -0.80 7.17 -15.01
C TYR A 108 -1.21 5.98 -15.87
N ASP A 109 -0.42 5.68 -16.89
CA ASP A 109 -0.61 4.51 -17.75
C ASP A 109 0.00 3.25 -17.11
N VAL A 110 1.09 3.44 -16.36
CA VAL A 110 1.90 2.38 -15.76
C VAL A 110 2.06 2.61 -14.27
N ILE A 111 1.79 1.56 -13.48
CA ILE A 111 2.08 1.53 -12.04
C ILE A 111 3.26 0.61 -11.79
N ILE A 112 4.29 1.14 -11.16
CA ILE A 112 5.51 0.43 -10.78
C ILE A 112 5.43 0.12 -9.29
N LEU A 113 5.53 -1.15 -8.92
CA LEU A 113 5.46 -1.64 -7.55
C LEU A 113 6.86 -2.05 -7.06
N TRP A 114 7.16 -1.76 -5.79
CA TRP A 114 8.46 -2.05 -5.18
C TRP A 114 8.65 -3.55 -4.87
N GLU A 115 7.58 -4.28 -4.51
CA GLU A 115 7.62 -5.74 -4.36
C GLU A 115 6.20 -6.31 -4.45
N GLY A 116 6.08 -7.58 -4.85
CA GLY A 116 4.98 -8.40 -4.35
C GLY A 116 3.90 -8.79 -5.35
N SER A 117 3.65 -10.11 -5.36
CA SER A 117 2.41 -10.67 -5.91
C SER A 117 1.16 -10.16 -5.19
N THR A 118 1.31 -9.64 -3.97
CA THR A 118 0.19 -9.13 -3.18
C THR A 118 -0.23 -7.72 -3.59
N ASP A 119 0.72 -6.84 -3.88
CA ASP A 119 0.41 -5.49 -4.40
C ASP A 119 -0.32 -5.55 -5.75
N ILE A 120 0.07 -6.50 -6.60
CA ILE A 120 -0.67 -6.80 -7.83
C ILE A 120 -2.10 -7.25 -7.51
N LYS A 121 -2.29 -8.11 -6.50
CA LYS A 121 -3.65 -8.51 -6.06
C LYS A 121 -4.43 -7.32 -5.51
N ILE A 122 -3.76 -6.38 -4.83
CA ILE A 122 -4.39 -5.16 -4.32
C ILE A 122 -4.89 -4.30 -5.49
N LEU A 123 -4.03 -3.99 -6.46
CA LEU A 123 -4.43 -3.23 -7.65
C LEU A 123 -5.55 -3.91 -8.45
N ASN A 124 -5.48 -5.23 -8.59
CA ASN A 124 -6.53 -5.99 -9.25
C ASN A 124 -7.87 -5.92 -8.49
N ALA A 125 -7.86 -6.01 -7.15
CA ALA A 125 -9.06 -5.88 -6.33
C ALA A 125 -9.62 -4.44 -6.30
N LEU A 126 -8.74 -3.44 -6.43
CA LEU A 126 -9.13 -2.05 -6.70
C LEU A 126 -9.75 -1.90 -8.09
N GLY A 127 -9.52 -2.82 -9.02
CA GLY A 127 -10.01 -2.73 -10.40
C GLY A 127 -9.24 -1.68 -11.20
N ALA A 128 -7.95 -1.51 -10.91
CA ALA A 128 -7.11 -0.51 -11.54
C ALA A 128 -6.74 -0.98 -12.98
N PRO A 129 -7.13 -0.25 -14.05
CA PRO A 129 -6.97 -0.71 -15.43
C PRO A 129 -5.56 -0.44 -16.01
N HIS A 130 -4.53 -0.40 -15.15
CA HIS A 130 -3.19 0.05 -15.51
C HIS A 130 -2.26 -1.11 -15.83
N ILE A 131 -1.24 -0.84 -16.66
CA ILE A 131 -0.12 -1.77 -16.82
C ILE A 131 0.65 -1.77 -15.48
N THR A 132 0.75 -2.94 -14.85
CA THR A 132 1.45 -3.08 -13.57
C THR A 132 2.79 -3.75 -13.78
N ILE A 133 3.86 -3.11 -13.32
CA ILE A 133 5.23 -3.62 -13.35
C ILE A 133 5.69 -3.80 -11.91
N SER A 134 6.24 -4.95 -11.57
CA SER A 134 6.91 -5.16 -10.28
C SER A 134 8.42 -5.08 -10.48
N MET A 135 9.08 -4.16 -9.76
CA MET A 135 10.53 -4.00 -9.77
C MET A 135 11.10 -4.67 -8.53
N ARG A 136 11.36 -5.97 -8.59
CA ARG A 136 11.94 -6.70 -7.47
C ARG A 136 13.41 -6.33 -7.28
N GLY A 137 13.69 -5.50 -6.28
CA GLY A 137 15.04 -5.24 -5.80
C GLY A 137 15.48 -6.26 -4.75
N TRP A 138 16.71 -6.80 -4.81
CA TRP A 138 17.31 -7.50 -3.67
C TRP A 138 18.75 -7.06 -3.43
N ASP A 139 19.11 -6.92 -2.16
CA ASP A 139 20.47 -6.62 -1.73
C ASP A 139 21.20 -7.95 -1.45
N VAL A 140 21.94 -8.42 -2.45
CA VAL A 140 22.67 -9.71 -2.39
C VAL A 140 23.63 -9.75 -1.21
N ASP A 141 24.30 -8.63 -0.95
CA ASP A 141 25.46 -8.55 -0.06
C ASP A 141 25.13 -7.86 1.27
N SER A 142 23.87 -7.44 1.49
CA SER A 142 23.43 -6.64 2.65
C SER A 142 24.26 -5.36 2.84
N ASN A 143 24.74 -4.77 1.74
CA ASN A 143 25.62 -3.59 1.75
C ASN A 143 24.90 -2.30 1.30
N GLY A 144 23.58 -2.36 1.15
CA GLY A 144 22.74 -1.27 0.64
C GLY A 144 22.78 -1.11 -0.88
N ARG A 145 23.40 -2.04 -1.63
CA ARG A 145 23.35 -2.06 -3.10
C ARG A 145 22.30 -3.06 -3.56
N PHE A 146 21.22 -2.53 -4.10
CA PHE A 146 20.10 -3.31 -4.59
C PHE A 146 20.28 -3.64 -6.08
N PHE A 147 20.07 -4.92 -6.43
CA PHE A 147 19.98 -5.41 -7.80
C PHE A 147 18.51 -5.50 -8.17
N LEU A 148 18.16 -5.08 -9.40
CA LEU A 148 16.82 -5.19 -9.97
C LEU A 148 16.67 -6.46 -10.81
#